data_AF-A0A371QCE7-F1
#
_entry.id   AF-A0A371QCE7-F1
#
_cell.length_a   1.000
_cell.length_b   1.000
_cell.length_c   1.000
_cell.angle_alpha   90.00
_cell.angle_beta   90.00
_cell.angle_gamma   90.00
#
_symmetry.space_group_name_H-M   'P 1'
#
loop_
_entity.id
_entity.type
_entity.pdbx_description
1 polymer ?
#
loop_
_entity_poly.entity_id
_entity_poly.type
_entity_poly.pdbx_seq_one_letter_code
_entity_poly.pdbx_strand_id
1 'polypeptide(L)'
;MSKGLKILQIGLDNWSHQYEIPENMDWYFVCPRSSKALRKMIEIDTISRFQAVLIEDGNSLTDVLEFTNFFEPHGLFYNQDFKTTDPLLLDILKKQCAQPVDFSDPQALLQDLSTSLFSGGYGDKLFPSNIQIHSSFEGSISYQGLEHVMIEGDFGTNFHQLACWSHNFMVYKNLPIELWLEYEK
;
A
#
# COMPACT_ATOMS: atom_id res chain seq x y z
N MET A 1 -6.09 22.40 -2.09
CA MET A 1 -6.76 21.46 -3.01
C MET A 1 -5.83 20.27 -3.18
N SER A 2 -6.08 19.15 -2.50
CA SER A 2 -5.22 17.96 -2.67
C SER A 2 -5.44 17.46 -4.10
N LYS A 3 -4.37 17.40 -4.90
CA LYS A 3 -4.43 16.74 -6.20
C LYS A 3 -4.67 15.25 -5.93
N GLY A 4 -5.69 14.67 -6.55
CA GLY A 4 -5.99 13.24 -6.43
C GLY A 4 -4.83 12.39 -6.93
N LEU A 5 -4.76 11.14 -6.47
CA LEU A 5 -3.83 10.13 -6.94
C LEU A 5 -4.09 9.90 -8.44
N LYS A 6 -3.10 10.12 -9.29
CA LYS A 6 -3.22 9.91 -10.73
C LYS A 6 -2.96 8.45 -11.06
N ILE A 7 -4.01 7.75 -11.49
CA ILE A 7 -3.97 6.32 -11.79
C ILE A 7 -4.16 6.13 -13.30
N LEU A 8 -3.22 5.46 -13.95
CA LEU A 8 -3.32 5.10 -15.36
C LEU A 8 -3.69 3.63 -15.49
N GLN A 9 -4.73 3.33 -16.24
CA GLN A 9 -5.11 1.98 -16.64
C GLN A 9 -4.80 1.77 -18.13
N ILE A 10 -4.14 0.66 -18.45
CA ILE A 10 -3.94 0.17 -19.81
C ILE A 10 -4.58 -1.20 -19.95
N GLY A 11 -5.67 -1.23 -20.69
CA GLY A 11 -6.47 -2.44 -20.88
C GLY A 11 -7.61 -2.26 -21.89
N LEU A 12 -8.39 -3.32 -22.07
CA LEU A 12 -9.42 -3.35 -23.12
C LEU A 12 -10.67 -2.56 -22.71
N ASP A 13 -11.07 -2.65 -21.44
CA ASP A 13 -12.28 -2.04 -20.91
C ASP A 13 -11.94 -1.02 -19.82
N ASN A 14 -12.50 0.18 -19.92
CA ASN A 14 -12.29 1.20 -18.90
C ASN A 14 -13.01 0.83 -17.60
N TRP A 15 -12.24 0.62 -16.53
CA TRP A 15 -12.77 0.22 -15.24
C TRP A 15 -13.67 1.28 -14.61
N SER A 16 -13.50 2.56 -14.93
CA SER A 16 -14.39 3.61 -14.41
C SER A 16 -15.83 3.52 -14.93
N HIS A 17 -16.09 2.68 -15.93
CA HIS A 17 -17.44 2.40 -16.42
C HIS A 17 -18.10 1.21 -15.70
N GLN A 18 -17.32 0.38 -15.00
CA GLN A 18 -17.77 -0.89 -14.42
C GLN A 18 -17.65 -0.93 -12.89
N TYR A 19 -16.71 -0.17 -12.33
CA TYR A 19 -16.36 -0.17 -10.91
C TYR A 19 -16.45 1.24 -10.32
N GLU A 20 -16.59 1.31 -9.00
CA GLU A 20 -16.58 2.56 -8.27
C GLU A 20 -15.14 3.03 -8.07
N ILE A 21 -14.78 4.15 -8.70
CA ILE A 21 -13.48 4.79 -8.54
C ILE A 21 -13.48 5.61 -7.24
N PRO A 22 -12.55 5.35 -6.30
CA PRO A 22 -12.41 6.14 -5.07
C PRO A 22 -12.28 7.64 -5.34
N GLU A 23 -12.94 8.48 -4.52
CA GLU A 23 -12.98 9.94 -4.71
C GLU A 23 -11.61 10.63 -4.72
N ASN A 24 -10.59 9.98 -4.13
CA ASN A 24 -9.23 10.50 -4.08
C ASN A 24 -8.38 10.12 -5.31
N MET A 25 -8.96 9.46 -6.32
CA MET A 25 -8.26 9.04 -7.54
C MET A 25 -8.71 9.82 -8.79
N ASP A 26 -7.74 10.40 -9.50
CA ASP A 26 -7.91 10.85 -10.88
C ASP A 26 -7.65 9.66 -11.81
N TRP A 27 -8.71 9.15 -12.46
CA TRP A 27 -8.63 7.95 -13.31
C TRP A 27 -8.35 8.28 -14.78
N TYR A 28 -7.32 7.64 -15.34
CA TYR A 28 -6.92 7.77 -16.73
C TYR A 28 -6.94 6.41 -17.42
N PHE A 29 -7.48 6.32 -18.63
CA PHE A 29 -7.60 5.07 -19.37
C PHE A 29 -7.06 5.20 -20.80
N VAL A 30 -6.28 4.21 -21.23
CA VAL A 30 -5.78 4.10 -22.61
C VAL A 30 -5.87 2.64 -23.07
N CYS A 31 -6.41 2.39 -24.26
CA CYS A 31 -6.38 1.06 -24.87
C CYS A 31 -4.93 0.62 -25.18
N PRO A 32 -4.62 -0.70 -25.15
CA PRO A 32 -3.36 -1.23 -25.64
C PRO A 32 -2.99 -0.71 -27.04
N ARG A 33 -1.68 -0.67 -27.32
CA ARG A 33 -1.09 -0.22 -28.59
C ARG A 33 -1.41 1.23 -28.97
N SER A 34 -1.76 2.05 -27.97
CA SER A 34 -2.18 3.44 -28.17
C SER A 34 -1.24 4.46 -27.51
N SER A 35 0.08 4.26 -27.62
CA SER A 35 1.11 5.17 -27.06
C SER A 35 0.93 6.65 -27.46
N LYS A 36 0.41 6.93 -28.67
CA LYS A 36 0.08 8.29 -29.12
C LYS A 36 -1.06 8.93 -28.31
N ALA A 37 -2.04 8.13 -27.90
CA ALA A 37 -3.13 8.61 -27.04
C ALA A 37 -2.61 8.93 -25.64
N LEU A 38 -1.76 8.05 -25.08
CA LEU A 38 -1.11 8.29 -23.80
C LEU A 38 -0.27 9.58 -23.81
N ARG A 39 0.54 9.82 -24.85
CA ARG A 39 1.31 11.06 -25.00
C ARG A 39 0.41 12.30 -25.00
N LYS A 40 -0.64 12.30 -25.83
CA LYS A 40 -1.59 13.43 -25.90
C LYS A 40 -2.28 13.68 -24.56
N MET A 41 -2.67 12.63 -23.86
CA MET A 41 -3.30 12.72 -22.54
C MET A 41 -2.36 13.37 -21.52
N ILE A 42 -1.10 12.91 -21.45
CA ILE A 42 -0.07 13.50 -20.57
C ILE A 42 0.12 14.99 -20.86
N GLU A 43 0.15 15.37 -22.15
CA GLU A 43 0.32 16.77 -22.58
C GLU A 43 -0.90 17.64 -22.23
N ILE A 44 -2.11 17.18 -22.55
CA ILE A 44 -3.38 17.93 -22.33
C ILE A 44 -3.63 18.13 -20.84
N ASP A 45 -3.51 17.07 -20.05
CA ASP A 45 -3.82 17.10 -18.61
C ASP A 45 -2.61 17.54 -17.77
N THR A 46 -1.49 17.90 -18.42
CA THR A 46 -0.25 18.35 -17.80
C THR A 46 0.24 17.40 -16.70
N ILE A 47 0.22 16.10 -16.99
CA ILE A 47 0.53 15.05 -16.03
C ILE A 47 2.04 15.00 -15.82
N SER A 48 2.49 15.31 -14.61
CA SER A 48 3.90 15.20 -14.25
C SER A 48 4.28 13.81 -13.75
N ARG A 49 3.32 13.07 -13.17
CA ARG A 49 3.56 11.76 -12.55
C ARG A 49 2.26 10.97 -12.37
N PHE A 50 2.33 9.65 -12.52
CA PHE A 50 1.32 8.69 -12.11
C PHE A 50 1.77 7.99 -10.83
N GLN A 51 0.86 7.87 -9.85
CA GLN A 51 1.09 7.12 -8.62
C GLN A 51 0.99 5.62 -8.86
N ALA A 52 0.08 5.21 -9.75
CA ALA A 52 -0.02 3.84 -10.19
C ALA A 52 -0.31 3.74 -11.70
N VAL A 53 0.24 2.71 -12.31
CA VAL A 53 -0.01 2.30 -13.69
C VAL A 53 -0.41 0.83 -13.68
N LEU A 54 -1.63 0.53 -14.11
CA LEU A 54 -2.21 -0.80 -14.17
C LEU A 54 -2.12 -1.34 -15.59
N ILE A 55 -1.46 -2.47 -15.78
CA ILE A 55 -1.31 -3.14 -17.07
C ILE A 55 -1.98 -4.51 -17.01
N GLU A 56 -3.19 -4.58 -17.56
CA GLU A 56 -4.02 -5.79 -17.51
C GLU A 56 -3.49 -6.92 -18.39
N ASP A 57 -2.96 -6.57 -19.57
CA ASP A 57 -2.23 -7.48 -20.46
C ASP A 57 -0.75 -7.06 -20.51
N GLY A 58 0.12 -7.90 -19.95
CA GLY A 58 1.56 -7.62 -19.90
C GLY A 58 2.23 -7.45 -21.26
N ASN A 59 1.62 -7.89 -22.37
CA ASN A 59 2.13 -7.56 -23.71
C ASN A 59 2.08 -6.05 -24.01
N SER A 60 1.22 -5.32 -23.30
CA SER A 60 1.07 -3.86 -23.38
C SER A 60 2.17 -3.11 -22.60
N LEU A 61 3.07 -3.80 -21.90
CA LEU A 61 4.26 -3.18 -21.29
C LEU A 61 5.13 -2.43 -22.31
N THR A 62 5.10 -2.87 -23.57
CA THR A 62 5.81 -2.17 -24.65
C THR A 62 5.25 -0.78 -24.93
N ASP A 63 3.97 -0.53 -24.64
CA ASP A 63 3.32 0.76 -24.88
C ASP A 63 3.77 1.86 -23.92
N VAL A 64 4.29 1.45 -22.76
CA VAL A 64 4.70 2.36 -21.69
C VAL A 64 6.21 2.61 -21.61
N LEU A 65 6.99 1.96 -22.47
CA LEU A 65 8.45 2.04 -22.52
C LEU A 65 8.99 3.48 -22.54
N GLU A 66 8.39 4.34 -23.36
CA GLU A 66 8.82 5.73 -23.52
C GLU A 66 8.33 6.65 -22.39
N PHE A 67 7.46 6.15 -21.51
CA PHE A 67 6.76 6.94 -20.50
C PHE A 67 7.20 6.62 -19.08
N THR A 68 8.21 5.76 -18.90
CA THR A 68 8.68 5.33 -17.57
C THR A 68 9.13 6.47 -16.66
N ASN A 69 9.51 7.62 -17.23
CA ASN A 69 9.88 8.81 -16.45
C ASN A 69 8.68 9.47 -15.75
N PHE A 70 7.45 9.13 -16.13
CA PHE A 70 6.22 9.59 -15.49
C PHE A 70 5.74 8.64 -14.39
N PHE A 71 6.41 7.52 -14.16
CA PHE A 71 5.96 6.51 -13.20
C PHE A 71 6.79 6.57 -11.92
N GLU A 72 6.14 6.32 -10.78
CA GLU A 72 6.86 6.09 -9.54
C GLU A 72 7.47 4.68 -9.54
N PRO A 73 8.70 4.50 -9.04
CA PRO A 73 9.20 3.17 -8.71
C PRO A 73 8.18 2.46 -7.83
N HIS A 74 7.99 1.15 -8.04
CA HIS A 74 6.96 0.35 -7.38
C HIS A 74 5.50 0.69 -7.76
N GLY A 75 5.26 1.71 -8.59
CA GLY A 75 3.91 2.11 -9.03
C GLY A 75 3.45 1.43 -10.33
N LEU A 76 4.26 0.57 -10.95
CA LEU A 76 3.86 -0.20 -12.13
C LEU A 76 3.30 -1.56 -11.71
N PHE A 77 2.02 -1.81 -11.92
CA PHE A 77 1.33 -3.05 -11.58
C PHE A 77 0.95 -3.80 -12.85
N TYR A 78 1.23 -5.09 -12.91
CA TYR A 78 0.91 -5.94 -14.06
C TYR A 78 0.27 -7.23 -13.62
N ASN A 79 -0.51 -7.86 -14.51
CA ASN A 79 -1.20 -9.10 -14.19
C ASN A 79 -0.20 -10.20 -13.77
N GLN A 80 -0.40 -10.76 -12.58
CA GLN A 80 0.47 -11.79 -11.97
C GLN A 80 0.65 -13.05 -12.83
N ASP A 81 -0.35 -13.35 -13.68
CA ASP A 81 -0.33 -14.51 -14.57
C ASP A 81 0.54 -14.28 -15.82
N PHE A 82 0.89 -13.03 -16.11
CA PHE A 82 1.78 -12.70 -17.21
C PHE A 82 3.18 -13.27 -16.98
N LYS A 83 3.68 -14.02 -17.97
CA LYS A 83 5.05 -14.54 -18.01
C LYS A 83 5.71 -14.09 -19.31
N THR A 84 6.95 -13.66 -19.21
CA THR A 84 7.74 -13.26 -20.38
C THR A 84 9.19 -13.71 -20.23
N THR A 85 9.79 -14.04 -21.36
CA THR A 85 11.24 -14.27 -21.49
C THR A 85 11.91 -13.15 -22.31
N ASP A 86 11.15 -12.14 -22.73
CA ASP A 86 11.66 -11.00 -23.49
C ASP A 86 12.60 -10.17 -22.59
N PRO A 87 13.89 -10.05 -22.92
CA PRO A 87 14.86 -9.29 -22.13
C PRO A 87 14.45 -7.81 -21.93
N LEU A 88 13.79 -7.20 -22.91
CA LEU A 88 13.35 -5.81 -22.83
C LEU A 88 12.25 -5.65 -21.77
N LEU A 89 11.24 -6.53 -21.79
CA LEU A 89 10.15 -6.50 -20.82
C LEU A 89 10.66 -6.80 -19.41
N LEU A 90 11.55 -7.79 -19.26
CA LEU A 90 12.19 -8.10 -17.99
C LEU A 90 12.99 -6.92 -17.43
N ASP A 91 13.69 -6.18 -18.30
CA ASP A 91 14.44 -4.99 -17.91
C ASP A 91 13.54 -3.86 -17.40
N ILE A 92 12.40 -3.59 -18.06
CA ILE A 92 11.41 -2.60 -17.58
C ILE A 92 10.86 -3.01 -16.22
N LEU A 93 10.37 -4.25 -16.11
CA LEU A 93 9.77 -4.76 -14.87
C LEU A 93 10.76 -4.61 -13.71
N LYS A 94 12.03 -4.92 -13.96
CA LYS A 94 13.09 -4.77 -12.97
C LYS A 94 13.39 -3.31 -12.65
N LYS A 95 13.58 -2.45 -13.66
CA LYS A 95 13.92 -1.03 -13.46
C LYS A 95 12.82 -0.21 -12.79
N GLN A 96 11.57 -0.58 -13.02
CA GLN A 96 10.40 0.06 -12.41
C GLN A 96 10.02 -0.56 -11.06
N CYS A 97 10.71 -1.63 -10.64
CA CYS A 97 10.30 -2.45 -9.50
C CYS A 97 8.81 -2.86 -9.60
N ALA A 98 8.40 -3.26 -10.80
CA ALA A 98 7.01 -3.54 -11.12
C ALA A 98 6.45 -4.68 -10.27
N GLN A 99 5.21 -4.54 -9.83
CA GLN A 99 4.55 -5.47 -8.92
C GLN A 99 3.56 -6.36 -9.67
N PRO A 100 3.65 -7.70 -9.56
CA PRO A 100 2.60 -8.58 -10.03
C PRO A 100 1.38 -8.46 -9.11
N VAL A 101 0.20 -8.31 -9.70
CA VAL A 101 -1.07 -8.16 -8.97
C VAL A 101 -2.13 -9.07 -9.56
N ASP A 102 -3.05 -9.54 -8.72
CA ASP A 102 -4.26 -10.22 -9.16
C ASP A 102 -5.32 -9.21 -9.63
N PHE A 103 -5.73 -9.32 -10.89
CA PHE A 103 -6.76 -8.47 -11.49
C PHE A 103 -8.15 -9.11 -11.44
N SER A 104 -8.32 -10.25 -10.76
CA SER A 104 -9.59 -10.97 -10.68
C SER A 104 -10.68 -10.24 -9.87
N ASP A 105 -10.29 -9.35 -8.95
CA ASP A 105 -11.18 -8.47 -8.18
C ASP A 105 -10.73 -6.99 -8.30
N PRO A 106 -11.11 -6.30 -9.40
CA PRO A 106 -10.76 -4.91 -9.62
C PRO A 106 -11.28 -3.98 -8.52
N GLN A 107 -12.45 -4.25 -7.95
CA GLN A 107 -13.02 -3.37 -6.93
C GLN A 107 -12.22 -3.41 -5.63
N ALA A 108 -11.77 -4.59 -5.20
CA ALA A 108 -10.89 -4.72 -4.04
C ALA A 108 -9.53 -4.04 -4.28
N LEU A 109 -8.94 -4.22 -5.47
CA LEU A 109 -7.68 -3.58 -5.85
C LEU A 109 -7.78 -2.05 -5.83
N LEU A 110 -8.86 -1.48 -6.37
CA LEU A 110 -9.12 -0.04 -6.33
C LEU A 110 -9.17 0.49 -4.90
N GLN A 111 -9.84 -0.22 -3.99
CA GLN A 111 -9.93 0.18 -2.59
C GLN A 111 -8.57 0.13 -1.89
N ASP A 112 -7.78 -0.92 -2.11
CA ASP A 112 -6.42 -1.03 -1.55
C ASP A 112 -5.52 0.10 -2.04
N LEU A 113 -5.44 0.31 -3.36
CA LEU A 113 -4.63 1.39 -3.95
C LEU A 113 -5.03 2.78 -3.45
N SER A 114 -6.30 2.99 -3.09
CA SER A 114 -6.79 4.28 -2.56
C SER A 114 -6.17 4.64 -1.21
N THR A 115 -5.71 3.65 -0.46
CA THR A 115 -5.12 3.80 0.87
C THR A 115 -3.64 3.46 0.95
N SER A 116 -3.06 2.87 -0.11
CA SER A 116 -1.70 2.32 -0.10
C SER A 116 -0.68 3.13 -0.93
N LEU A 117 -1.13 4.08 -1.74
CA LEU A 117 -0.27 4.92 -2.62
C LEU A 117 0.16 6.26 -1.99
N PHE A 118 0.21 6.35 -0.65
CA PHE A 118 0.65 7.57 0.03
C PHE A 118 2.17 7.72 -0.01
N SER A 119 2.64 8.97 -0.04
CA SER A 119 4.07 9.27 0.01
C SER A 119 4.57 9.31 1.44
N GLY A 120 5.73 8.69 1.69
CA GLY A 120 6.39 8.68 3.00
C GLY A 120 5.91 7.53 3.88
N GLY A 121 6.59 7.33 5.01
CA GLY A 121 6.22 6.31 6.00
C GLY A 121 6.24 6.94 7.38
N TYR A 122 5.26 6.59 8.20
CA TYR A 122 5.27 6.89 9.63
C TYR A 122 5.25 5.58 10.41
N GLY A 123 6.25 5.40 11.26
CA GLY A 123 6.32 4.31 12.21
C GLY A 123 6.70 4.88 13.56
N ASP A 124 6.03 4.41 14.60
CA ASP A 124 6.28 4.83 15.97
C ASP A 124 6.13 3.63 16.91
N LYS A 125 6.72 3.72 18.09
CA LYS A 125 6.66 2.67 19.11
C LYS A 125 5.94 3.16 20.35
N LEU A 126 5.00 2.35 20.83
CA LEU A 126 4.48 2.48 22.18
C LEU A 126 5.45 1.79 23.14
N PHE A 127 6.31 2.58 23.79
CA PHE A 127 7.34 2.04 24.67
C PHE A 127 6.75 1.27 25.86
N PRO A 128 7.41 0.20 26.33
CA PRO A 128 7.04 -0.52 27.54
C PRO A 128 6.90 0.36 28.78
N SER A 129 7.66 1.46 28.87
CA SER A 129 7.53 2.44 29.97
C SER A 129 6.14 3.08 30.07
N ASN A 130 5.34 3.01 28.99
CA ASN A 130 3.98 3.53 28.96
C ASN A 130 2.94 2.46 29.35
N ILE A 131 3.36 1.24 29.64
CA ILE A 131 2.49 0.16 30.11
C ILE A 131 2.19 0.36 31.60
N GLN A 132 0.92 0.31 31.96
CA GLN A 132 0.45 0.33 33.33
C GLN A 132 -0.02 -1.06 33.72
N ILE A 133 0.63 -1.66 34.71
CA ILE A 133 0.21 -2.95 35.28
C ILE A 133 -1.00 -2.73 36.18
N HIS A 134 -1.98 -3.62 36.09
CA HIS A 134 -3.18 -3.57 36.91
C HIS A 134 -2.81 -3.64 38.40
N SER A 135 -3.41 -2.78 39.22
CA SER A 135 -3.02 -2.60 40.63
C SER A 135 -3.24 -3.83 41.51
N SER A 136 -4.06 -4.79 41.06
CA SER A 136 -4.30 -6.05 41.77
C SER A 136 -3.31 -7.15 41.43
N PHE A 137 -2.33 -6.91 40.54
CA PHE A 137 -1.35 -7.93 40.17
C PHE A 137 -0.32 -8.11 41.30
N GLU A 138 -0.18 -9.34 41.81
CA GLU A 138 0.68 -9.67 42.97
C GLU A 138 2.01 -10.32 42.58
N GLY A 139 2.26 -10.54 41.28
CA GLY A 139 3.51 -11.11 40.80
C GLY A 139 4.67 -10.11 40.74
N SER A 140 5.78 -10.53 40.13
CA SER A 140 6.96 -9.71 39.93
C SER A 140 6.88 -8.93 38.61
N ILE A 141 7.36 -7.69 38.63
CA ILE A 141 7.39 -6.77 37.49
C ILE A 141 8.82 -6.23 37.38
N SER A 142 9.42 -6.32 36.19
CA SER A 142 10.78 -5.85 35.94
C SER A 142 10.89 -5.16 34.59
N TYR A 143 11.33 -3.91 34.57
CA TYR A 143 11.55 -3.14 33.34
C TYR A 143 13.02 -3.29 32.91
N GLN A 144 13.23 -3.88 31.73
CA GLN A 144 14.55 -4.04 31.13
C GLN A 144 14.78 -2.91 30.13
N GLY A 145 15.15 -1.73 30.66
CA GLY A 145 15.34 -0.52 29.87
C GLY A 145 14.05 -0.03 29.23
N LEU A 146 14.13 0.32 27.94
CA LEU A 146 12.98 0.78 27.13
C LEU A 146 12.48 -0.30 26.16
N GLU A 147 12.97 -1.54 26.26
CA GLU A 147 12.69 -2.58 25.27
C GLU A 147 11.71 -3.62 25.79
N HIS A 148 11.80 -4.00 27.07
CA HIS A 148 10.94 -5.03 27.64
C HIS A 148 10.39 -4.67 29.02
N VAL A 149 9.15 -5.12 29.27
CA VAL A 149 8.62 -5.29 30.62
C VAL A 149 8.41 -6.80 30.83
N MET A 150 9.06 -7.34 31.85
CA MET A 150 8.89 -8.72 32.28
C MET A 150 7.86 -8.75 33.40
N ILE A 151 6.86 -9.62 33.24
CA ILE A 151 5.80 -9.83 34.21
C ILE A 151 5.76 -11.33 34.50
N GLU A 152 5.95 -11.72 35.76
CA GLU A 152 6.03 -13.13 36.17
C GLU A 152 5.17 -13.35 37.41
N GLY A 153 4.27 -14.32 37.39
CA GLY A 153 3.41 -14.65 38.52
C GLY A 153 2.22 -15.51 38.10
N ASP A 154 1.23 -15.59 39.00
CA ASP A 154 -0.07 -16.20 38.68
C ASP A 154 -0.95 -15.18 37.94
N PHE A 155 -1.34 -15.53 36.72
CA PHE A 155 -2.22 -14.71 35.88
C PHE A 155 -3.70 -15.13 35.97
N GLY A 156 -4.00 -16.12 36.82
CA GLY A 156 -5.32 -16.71 36.97
C GLY A 156 -5.64 -17.74 35.89
N THR A 157 -6.80 -18.38 36.05
CA THR A 157 -7.28 -19.45 35.16
C THR A 157 -8.13 -18.95 33.99
N ASN A 158 -8.59 -17.70 34.05
CA ASN A 158 -9.37 -17.04 33.00
C ASN A 158 -8.68 -15.76 32.55
N PHE A 159 -9.08 -15.21 31.39
CA PHE A 159 -8.59 -13.91 30.94
C PHE A 159 -9.06 -12.80 31.88
N HIS A 160 -8.08 -12.06 32.43
CA HIS A 160 -8.30 -10.85 33.21
C HIS A 160 -7.37 -9.75 32.68
N GLN A 161 -7.70 -8.49 32.96
CA GLN A 161 -6.85 -7.37 32.59
C GLN A 161 -5.53 -7.44 33.38
N LEU A 162 -4.42 -7.64 32.67
CA LEU A 162 -3.08 -7.61 33.26
C LEU A 162 -2.47 -6.20 33.21
N ALA A 163 -2.61 -5.53 32.07
CA ALA A 163 -2.01 -4.23 31.83
C ALA A 163 -2.79 -3.44 30.76
N CYS A 164 -2.48 -2.14 30.64
CA CYS A 164 -2.93 -1.30 29.53
C CYS A 164 -1.85 -0.29 29.13
N TRP A 165 -1.94 0.25 27.91
CA TRP A 165 -1.15 1.42 27.51
C TRP A 165 -1.78 2.69 28.08
N SER A 166 -0.95 3.55 28.64
CA SER A 166 -1.36 4.83 29.25
C SER A 166 -1.80 5.90 28.25
N HIS A 167 -1.43 5.74 26.97
CA HIS A 167 -1.69 6.72 25.92
C HIS A 167 -2.42 6.09 24.74
N ASN A 168 -3.24 6.90 24.08
CA ASN A 168 -3.81 6.57 22.79
C ASN A 168 -2.84 6.93 21.66
N PHE A 169 -3.00 6.30 20.50
CA PHE A 169 -2.36 6.72 19.26
C PHE A 169 -3.42 7.24 18.29
N MET A 170 -3.00 8.06 17.32
CA MET A 170 -3.90 8.62 16.32
C MET A 170 -4.18 7.59 15.22
N VAL A 171 -5.46 7.45 14.87
CA VAL A 171 -5.90 6.67 13.72
C VAL A 171 -6.57 7.61 12.73
N TYR A 172 -6.07 7.66 11.51
CA TYR A 172 -6.63 8.49 10.44
C TYR A 172 -7.56 7.65 9.57
N LYS A 173 -8.67 8.25 9.11
CA LYS A 173 -9.68 7.55 8.31
C LYS A 173 -9.12 6.87 7.06
N ASN A 174 -8.14 7.51 6.41
CA ASN A 174 -7.66 7.12 5.08
C ASN A 174 -6.20 6.62 5.10
N LEU A 175 -5.65 6.36 6.29
CA LEU A 175 -4.31 5.78 6.43
C LEU A 175 -4.46 4.47 7.21
N PRO A 176 -4.23 3.31 6.57
CA PRO A 176 -4.21 2.04 7.26
C PRO A 176 -3.20 2.08 8.40
N ILE A 177 -3.51 1.36 9.49
CA ILE A 177 -2.60 1.19 10.60
C ILE A 177 -2.24 -0.27 10.78
N GLU A 178 -0.97 -0.53 11.00
CA GLU A 178 -0.45 -1.83 11.39
C GLU A 178 -0.02 -1.79 12.85
N LEU A 179 -0.41 -2.82 13.62
CA LEU A 179 -0.04 -2.97 15.03
C LEU A 179 0.71 -4.28 15.21
N TRP A 180 1.95 -4.18 15.66
CA TRP A 180 2.83 -5.32 15.94
C TRP A 180 3.27 -5.28 17.39
N LEU A 181 2.86 -6.28 18.18
CA LEU A 181 3.30 -6.43 19.57
C LEU A 181 4.53 -7.35 19.61
N GLU A 182 5.66 -6.81 20.03
CA GLU A 182 6.87 -7.58 20.32
C GLU A 182 6.71 -8.26 21.70
N TYR A 183 6.63 -9.60 21.75
CA TYR A 183 6.52 -10.34 23.03
C TYR A 183 7.10 -11.76 22.95
N GLU A 184 7.44 -12.31 24.12
CA GLU A 184 7.81 -13.71 24.37
C GLU A 184 6.96 -14.25 25.54
N LYS A 185 6.69 -15.57 25.57
CA LYS A 185 5.86 -16.20 26.61
C LYS A 185 6.39 -17.58 27.01
#